data_AF-A0AAJ7W1V8-F1
#
_entry.id   AF-A0AAJ7W1V8-F1
#
_cell.length_a   1.000
_cell.length_b   1.000
_cell.length_c   1.000
_cell.angle_alpha   90.00
_cell.angle_beta   90.00
_cell.angle_gamma   90.00
#
_symmetry.space_group_name_H-M   'P 1'
#
loop_
_entity.id
_entity.type
_entity.pdbx_description
1 polymer ?
#
loop_
_entity_poly.entity_id
_entity_poly.type
_entity_poly.pdbx_seq_one_letter_code
_entity_poly.pdbx_strand_id
1 'polypeptide(L)'
;MMKTGRVTFIDSLNYFHMPLSGLPKAFGLVGSAGLKQKGVFLHLFNTPENQHYIGPLPPLEFYSPDTMPTGQRDQFLAWYNEQRSAGYVFNFRTEFIDYCRSDVAIFRQACVSFRAMFLQHGSVCPFSESTTIASACSRVFRKNFLRDEQIAILPPGGYRYCEKQSRKALLWLLSLEHRWGCTIVHAGRTREYRLPEGTPVDGYYHDADTGLRHVLQFQGCFWHGCPKCYRINRDTRLHTGESMDARFERTLAMSDKIRYLGYELTEIWECEFDRWISDPAQATLYRTLNENPLVAQPQLEPRDAFFGGRTGNTVSFYEVEGSERIHYVDVCSLYPFISKTGKFPVGHPRVYVGDDCRELTGDHNNIDSVEGLIKCVVLPPRDLYHPVLPTRMHGKLLFALCHSCAESTLQGSCPHENPEDRVFEETWVVDEVRRAVRKGYQITAINEIWQYEITQYDPTTRTGGHFASYINTFLKIKQEASGWPRECSYDESKKLYVEEYDRVEGIRLDFANIKSNLGLRVVAKLCLNFFWGKFGQCENRPKTEIVTTRQKLVSLLTCPEVEITGILPVDDEVLYVNTSSTSESVIPTAYTNVVIAAYTTA
;
A
#
# COMPACT_ATOMS: atom_id res chain seq x y z
N MET A 1 5.41 6.43 -16.27
CA MET A 1 6.28 7.38 -17.00
C MET A 1 6.13 7.08 -18.47
N MET A 2 5.67 8.04 -19.26
CA MET A 2 5.65 7.88 -20.71
C MET A 2 7.07 8.15 -21.23
N LYS A 3 7.61 7.25 -22.04
CA LYS A 3 8.93 7.40 -22.65
C LYS A 3 8.79 7.40 -24.16
N THR A 4 9.46 8.34 -24.83
CA THR A 4 9.61 8.34 -26.29
C THR A 4 11.09 8.59 -26.61
N GLY A 5 11.74 7.61 -27.24
CA GLY A 5 13.19 7.62 -27.43
C GLY A 5 13.94 7.84 -26.09
N ARG A 6 14.69 8.94 -26.00
CA ARG A 6 15.45 9.34 -24.80
C ARG A 6 14.71 10.34 -23.90
N VAL A 7 13.48 10.72 -24.24
CA VAL A 7 12.69 11.70 -23.50
C VAL A 7 11.72 10.96 -22.57
N THR A 8 11.69 11.37 -21.31
CA THR A 8 10.73 10.87 -20.32
C THR A 8 9.79 11.98 -19.92
N PHE A 9 8.48 11.75 -20.06
CA PHE A 9 7.44 12.64 -19.60
C PHE A 9 6.99 12.22 -18.20
N ILE A 10 6.98 13.21 -17.31
CA ILE A 10 6.62 13.07 -15.91
C ILE A 10 5.46 14.01 -15.66
N ASP A 11 4.39 13.49 -15.08
CA ASP A 11 3.28 14.32 -14.65
C ASP A 11 3.61 14.98 -13.31
N SER A 12 3.69 16.30 -13.35
CA SER A 12 4.02 17.17 -12.23
C SER A 12 3.01 17.11 -11.08
N LEU A 13 1.76 16.75 -11.34
CA LEU A 13 0.72 16.62 -10.32
C LEU A 13 1.01 15.46 -9.36
N ASN A 14 1.88 14.52 -9.73
CA ASN A 14 2.39 13.48 -8.82
C ASN A 14 3.41 14.01 -7.78
N TYR A 15 3.77 15.30 -7.86
CA TYR A 15 4.73 15.96 -6.97
C TYR A 15 4.16 17.22 -6.32
N PHE A 16 3.45 18.04 -7.10
CA PHE A 16 2.91 19.32 -6.68
C PHE A 16 1.40 19.22 -6.52
N HIS A 17 0.93 18.96 -5.29
CA HIS A 17 -0.50 18.90 -4.97
C HIS A 17 -1.09 20.30 -4.71
N MET A 18 -0.78 21.26 -5.61
CA MET A 18 -1.23 22.64 -5.53
C MET A 18 -1.26 23.27 -6.92
N PRO A 19 -2.10 24.29 -7.15
CA PRO A 19 -2.15 24.98 -8.45
C PRO A 19 -0.83 25.70 -8.75
N LEU A 20 -0.55 25.90 -10.03
CA LEU A 20 0.66 26.59 -10.51
C LEU A 20 0.82 28.00 -9.90
N SER A 21 -0.29 28.71 -9.68
CA SER A 21 -0.33 30.04 -9.04
C SER A 21 0.19 30.02 -7.60
N GLY A 22 0.11 28.87 -6.91
CA GLY A 22 0.61 28.70 -5.55
C GLY A 22 2.12 28.46 -5.46
N LEU A 23 2.75 27.99 -6.55
CA LEU A 23 4.16 27.62 -6.54
C LEU A 23 5.11 28.79 -6.25
N PRO A 24 4.93 30.01 -6.79
CA PRO A 24 5.82 31.11 -6.48
C PRO A 24 5.87 31.44 -4.99
N LYS A 25 4.71 31.48 -4.33
CA LYS A 25 4.63 31.71 -2.88
C LYS A 25 5.20 30.52 -2.10
N ALA A 26 4.86 29.30 -2.51
CA ALA A 26 5.36 28.10 -1.87
C ALA A 26 6.88 28.04 -1.92
N PHE A 27 7.52 28.33 -3.05
CA PHE A 27 8.96 28.16 -3.23
C PHE A 27 9.79 29.45 -3.08
N GLY A 28 9.20 30.52 -2.53
CA GLY A 28 9.89 31.78 -2.29
C GLY A 28 10.34 32.51 -3.56
N LEU A 29 9.64 32.28 -4.68
CA LEU A 29 9.96 32.85 -5.99
C LEU A 29 9.26 34.21 -6.24
N VAL A 30 8.50 34.71 -5.27
CA VAL A 30 7.81 36.01 -5.37
C VAL A 30 8.85 37.13 -5.50
N GLY A 31 8.75 37.93 -6.56
CA GLY A 31 9.70 39.02 -6.84
C GLY A 31 11.03 38.58 -7.47
N SER A 32 11.19 37.30 -7.82
CA SER A 32 12.36 36.83 -8.56
C SER A 32 12.41 37.44 -9.96
N ALA A 33 13.60 37.83 -10.40
CA ALA A 33 13.81 38.46 -11.71
C ALA A 33 13.23 37.59 -12.85
N GLY A 34 12.34 38.18 -13.66
CA GLY A 34 11.71 37.50 -14.80
C GLY A 34 10.45 36.68 -14.49
N LEU A 35 9.94 36.70 -13.25
CA LEU A 35 8.64 36.11 -12.91
C LEU A 35 7.57 37.20 -12.72
N LYS A 36 6.67 37.34 -13.70
CA LYS A 36 5.41 38.08 -13.51
C LYS A 36 4.49 37.27 -12.58
N GLN A 37 3.62 37.94 -11.80
CA GLN A 37 2.54 37.22 -11.11
C GLN A 37 1.68 36.49 -12.16
N LYS A 38 1.20 35.29 -11.83
CA LYS A 38 0.31 34.53 -12.72
C LYS A 38 -0.99 35.32 -12.91
N GLY A 39 -1.20 35.81 -14.13
CA GLY A 39 -2.42 36.52 -14.52
C GLY A 39 -3.59 35.58 -14.77
N VAL A 40 -4.78 36.16 -14.93
CA VAL A 40 -5.99 35.44 -15.36
C VAL A 40 -6.00 35.38 -16.89
N PHE A 41 -6.13 34.18 -17.46
CA PHE A 41 -6.16 33.99 -18.90
C PHE A 41 -7.59 33.78 -19.42
N LEU A 42 -7.88 34.32 -20.61
CA LEU A 42 -9.20 34.25 -21.23
C LEU A 42 -9.38 32.95 -22.02
N HIS A 43 -9.64 31.86 -21.32
CA HIS A 43 -9.76 30.54 -21.96
C HIS A 43 -10.84 30.49 -23.05
N LEU A 44 -11.97 31.17 -22.84
CA LEU A 44 -13.09 31.19 -23.79
C LEU A 44 -12.85 32.13 -24.99
N PHE A 45 -11.91 33.08 -24.88
CA PHE A 45 -11.58 34.00 -25.96
C PHE A 45 -10.55 33.42 -26.94
N ASN A 46 -9.90 32.31 -26.56
CA ASN A 46 -8.91 31.63 -27.38
C ASN A 46 -9.56 30.81 -28.51
N THR A 47 -10.01 31.51 -29.55
CA THR A 47 -10.58 30.92 -30.77
C THR A 47 -9.73 31.28 -31.99
N PRO A 48 -9.84 30.54 -33.11
CA PRO A 48 -9.12 30.87 -34.35
C PRO A 48 -9.36 32.32 -34.83
N GLU A 49 -10.56 32.84 -34.63
CA GLU A 49 -10.97 34.18 -35.06
C GLU A 49 -10.28 35.29 -34.25
N ASN A 50 -10.00 35.04 -32.98
CA ASN A 50 -9.44 36.02 -32.05
C ASN A 50 -7.91 36.02 -31.96
N GLN A 51 -7.21 35.15 -32.70
CA GLN A 51 -5.74 35.00 -32.62
C GLN A 51 -4.97 36.29 -32.98
N HIS A 52 -5.57 37.18 -33.76
CA HIS A 52 -4.99 38.45 -34.19
C HIS A 52 -5.68 39.67 -33.57
N TYR A 53 -6.51 39.47 -32.55
CA TYR A 53 -7.25 40.54 -31.90
C TYR A 53 -6.32 41.57 -31.24
N ILE A 54 -6.51 42.84 -31.61
CA ILE A 54 -5.93 44.02 -30.98
C ILE A 54 -7.04 45.04 -30.79
N GLY A 55 -7.36 45.37 -29.54
CA GLY A 55 -8.51 46.23 -29.25
C GLY A 55 -8.72 46.46 -27.76
N PRO A 56 -9.91 46.92 -27.34
CA PRO A 56 -10.27 47.04 -25.94
C PRO A 56 -10.14 45.72 -25.16
N LEU A 57 -10.05 45.81 -23.83
CA LEU A 57 -10.04 44.63 -22.97
C LEU A 57 -11.30 43.77 -23.22
N PRO A 58 -11.18 42.45 -23.46
CA PRO A 58 -12.34 41.61 -23.74
C PRO A 58 -13.32 41.56 -22.56
N PRO A 59 -14.63 41.28 -22.80
CA PRO A 59 -15.63 41.21 -21.75
C PRO A 59 -15.30 40.25 -20.60
N LEU A 60 -15.79 40.56 -19.40
CA LEU A 60 -15.55 39.80 -18.15
C LEU A 60 -15.89 38.31 -18.25
N GLU A 61 -16.94 37.97 -19.01
CA GLU A 61 -17.40 36.58 -19.18
C GLU A 61 -16.31 35.64 -19.72
N PHE A 62 -15.41 36.15 -20.55
CA PHE A 62 -14.30 35.38 -21.12
C PHE A 62 -13.22 34.98 -20.11
N TYR A 63 -13.21 35.60 -18.93
CA TYR A 63 -12.28 35.30 -17.83
C TYR A 63 -12.87 34.36 -16.77
N SER A 64 -14.15 33.99 -16.89
CA SER A 64 -14.85 33.07 -15.99
C SER A 64 -14.71 33.41 -14.48
N PRO A 65 -15.01 34.65 -14.05
CA PRO A 65 -14.78 35.11 -12.67
C PRO A 65 -15.57 34.34 -11.61
N ASP A 66 -16.69 33.72 -11.98
CA ASP A 66 -17.51 32.91 -11.05
C ASP A 66 -16.84 31.59 -10.65
N THR A 67 -15.79 31.17 -11.36
CA THR A 67 -14.99 29.99 -11.00
C THR A 67 -13.87 30.32 -9.99
N MET A 68 -13.65 31.61 -9.71
CA MET A 68 -12.59 32.06 -8.82
C MET A 68 -13.04 32.08 -7.35
N PRO A 69 -12.16 31.74 -6.39
CA PRO A 69 -12.42 32.00 -4.98
C PRO A 69 -12.66 33.50 -4.72
N THR A 70 -13.53 33.83 -3.76
CA THR A 70 -13.98 35.21 -3.48
C THR A 70 -12.84 36.23 -3.44
N GLY A 71 -11.78 35.97 -2.65
CA GLY A 71 -10.65 36.90 -2.55
C GLY A 71 -9.84 37.07 -3.83
N GLN A 72 -9.75 36.04 -4.68
CA GLN A 72 -9.08 36.14 -5.98
C GLN A 72 -9.97 36.89 -6.99
N ARG A 73 -11.28 36.66 -6.95
CA ARG A 73 -12.28 37.35 -7.77
C ARG A 73 -12.24 38.85 -7.52
N ASP A 74 -12.22 39.28 -6.25
CA ASP A 74 -12.20 40.69 -5.89
C ASP A 74 -10.93 41.39 -6.41
N GLN A 75 -9.76 40.75 -6.27
CA GLN A 75 -8.50 41.25 -6.80
C GLN A 75 -8.54 41.36 -8.33
N PHE A 76 -9.08 40.35 -9.02
CA PHE A 76 -9.23 40.36 -10.47
C PHE A 76 -10.16 41.47 -10.95
N LEU A 77 -11.32 41.64 -10.31
CA LEU A 77 -12.29 42.69 -10.67
C LEU A 77 -11.71 44.10 -10.48
N ALA A 78 -10.95 44.31 -9.40
CA ALA A 78 -10.25 45.58 -9.18
C ALA A 78 -9.26 45.88 -10.31
N TRP A 79 -8.39 44.91 -10.66
CA TRP A 79 -7.45 45.04 -11.77
C TRP A 79 -8.17 45.25 -13.12
N TYR A 80 -9.23 44.49 -13.40
CA TYR A 80 -9.98 44.58 -14.66
C TYR A 80 -10.60 45.97 -14.85
N ASN A 81 -11.23 46.50 -13.80
CA ASN A 81 -11.83 47.83 -13.83
C ASN A 81 -10.77 48.92 -14.02
N GLU A 82 -9.63 48.80 -13.33
CA GLU A 82 -8.49 49.71 -13.50
C GLU A 82 -7.96 49.72 -14.94
N GLN A 83 -7.68 48.54 -15.52
CA GLN A 83 -7.18 48.43 -16.90
C GLN A 83 -8.17 48.95 -17.93
N ARG A 84 -9.47 48.70 -17.71
CA ARG A 84 -10.54 49.22 -18.56
C ARG A 84 -10.63 50.75 -18.49
N SER A 85 -10.55 51.33 -17.29
CA SER A 85 -10.55 52.78 -17.09
C SER A 85 -9.29 53.45 -17.65
N ALA A 86 -8.15 52.76 -17.64
CA ALA A 86 -6.89 53.24 -18.21
C ALA A 86 -6.84 53.18 -19.74
N GLY A 87 -7.86 52.61 -20.41
CA GLY A 87 -7.87 52.46 -21.87
C GLY A 87 -6.84 51.45 -22.38
N TYR A 88 -6.54 50.40 -21.61
CA TYR A 88 -5.57 49.39 -21.99
C TYR A 88 -5.92 48.74 -23.34
N VAL A 89 -4.96 48.75 -24.27
CA VAL A 89 -5.09 48.10 -25.58
C VAL A 89 -4.62 46.66 -25.44
N PHE A 90 -5.57 45.74 -25.43
CA PHE A 90 -5.34 44.32 -25.31
C PHE A 90 -4.88 43.73 -26.65
N ASN A 91 -3.72 43.09 -26.65
CA ASN A 91 -3.18 42.35 -27.79
C ASN A 91 -3.16 40.85 -27.45
N PHE A 92 -4.09 40.09 -28.02
CA PHE A 92 -4.30 38.69 -27.63
C PHE A 92 -3.03 37.85 -27.82
N ARG A 93 -2.33 38.01 -28.96
CA ARG A 93 -1.14 37.22 -29.26
C ARG A 93 0.00 37.47 -28.27
N THR A 94 0.17 38.73 -27.86
CA THR A 94 1.20 39.10 -26.88
C THR A 94 0.87 38.52 -25.50
N GLU A 95 -0.38 38.70 -25.05
CA GLU A 95 -0.86 38.19 -23.76
C GLU A 95 -0.83 36.65 -23.70
N PHE A 96 -1.20 35.98 -24.79
CA PHE A 96 -1.11 34.52 -24.90
C PHE A 96 0.33 34.01 -24.76
N ILE A 97 1.26 34.61 -25.51
CA ILE A 97 2.68 34.22 -25.46
C ILE A 97 3.25 34.50 -24.06
N ASP A 98 2.95 35.67 -23.48
CA ASP A 98 3.42 36.06 -22.16
C ASP A 98 2.85 35.15 -21.06
N TYR A 99 1.57 34.78 -21.14
CA TYR A 99 0.94 33.85 -20.23
C TYR A 99 1.62 32.46 -20.29
N CYS A 100 1.77 31.89 -21.49
CA CYS A 100 2.43 30.59 -21.66
C CYS A 100 3.89 30.60 -21.18
N ARG A 101 4.65 31.67 -21.50
CA ARG A 101 6.04 31.82 -21.04
C ARG A 101 6.11 31.94 -19.52
N SER A 102 5.21 32.70 -18.91
CA SER A 102 5.13 32.87 -17.45
C SER A 102 4.84 31.54 -16.77
N ASP A 103 3.84 30.78 -17.25
CA ASP A 103 3.50 29.47 -16.69
C ASP A 103 4.69 28.50 -16.73
N VAL A 104 5.38 28.40 -17.87
CA VAL A 104 6.56 27.53 -18.00
C VAL A 104 7.73 28.03 -17.15
N ALA A 105 7.93 29.35 -17.04
CA ALA A 105 9.00 29.94 -16.22
C ALA A 105 8.77 29.68 -14.72
N ILE A 106 7.55 29.91 -14.23
CA ILE A 106 7.13 29.60 -12.85
C ILE A 106 7.38 28.13 -12.57
N PHE A 107 6.87 27.26 -13.45
CA PHE A 107 6.94 25.83 -13.26
C PHE A 107 8.40 25.33 -13.24
N ARG A 108 9.24 25.80 -14.18
CA ARG A 108 10.66 25.45 -14.24
C ARG A 108 11.39 25.85 -12.97
N GLN A 109 11.21 27.08 -12.50
CA GLN A 109 11.90 27.57 -11.29
C GLN A 109 11.45 26.83 -10.04
N ALA A 110 10.15 26.54 -9.92
CA ALA A 110 9.62 25.71 -8.84
C ALA A 110 10.23 24.31 -8.86
N CYS A 111 10.32 23.66 -10.03
CA CYS A 111 10.96 22.36 -10.18
C CYS A 111 12.45 22.38 -9.77
N VAL A 112 13.20 23.40 -10.18
CA VAL A 112 14.62 23.54 -9.81
C VAL A 112 14.77 23.69 -8.30
N SER A 113 13.98 24.58 -7.69
CA SER A 113 13.99 24.82 -6.23
C SER A 113 13.61 23.56 -5.46
N PHE A 114 12.54 22.88 -5.87
CA PHE A 114 12.08 21.62 -5.29
C PHE A 114 13.13 20.51 -5.38
N ARG A 115 13.76 20.35 -6.56
CA ARG A 115 14.84 19.37 -6.77
C ARG A 115 16.05 19.67 -5.88
N ALA A 116 16.44 20.94 -5.77
CA ALA A 116 17.57 21.34 -4.93
C ALA A 116 17.34 20.97 -3.46
N MET A 117 16.13 21.21 -2.93
CA MET A 117 15.77 20.83 -1.56
C MET A 117 15.81 19.32 -1.32
N PHE A 118 15.28 18.51 -2.24
CA PHE A 118 15.34 17.05 -2.13
C PHE A 118 16.77 16.50 -2.20
N LEU A 119 17.61 17.08 -3.05
CA LEU A 119 19.02 16.69 -3.11
C LEU A 119 19.77 17.08 -1.84
N GLN A 120 19.54 18.29 -1.32
CA GLN A 120 20.20 18.81 -0.13
C GLN A 120 19.82 18.03 1.13
N HIS A 121 18.55 17.68 1.31
CA HIS A 121 18.04 17.11 2.57
C HIS A 121 17.74 15.60 2.49
N GLY A 122 17.65 15.03 1.29
CA GLY A 122 17.29 13.63 1.10
C GLY A 122 18.26 12.84 0.21
N SER A 123 19.27 13.48 -0.39
CA SER A 123 20.26 12.81 -1.27
C SER A 123 19.63 11.99 -2.41
N VAL A 124 18.43 12.38 -2.85
CA VAL A 124 17.63 11.72 -3.88
C VAL A 124 17.10 12.78 -4.84
N CYS A 125 17.25 12.57 -6.14
CA CYS A 125 16.61 13.38 -7.16
C CYS A 125 15.15 12.93 -7.33
N PRO A 126 14.16 13.78 -7.04
CA PRO A 126 12.75 13.34 -7.01
C PRO A 126 12.24 12.98 -8.39
N PHE A 127 12.78 13.56 -9.46
CA PHE A 127 12.29 13.39 -10.84
C PHE A 127 12.97 12.26 -11.62
N SER A 128 14.28 12.04 -11.42
CA SER A 128 15.02 11.05 -12.21
C SER A 128 14.99 9.66 -11.58
N GLU A 129 14.87 9.59 -10.25
CA GLU A 129 14.89 8.32 -9.55
C GLU A 129 13.46 7.80 -9.30
N SER A 130 12.49 8.71 -9.17
CA SER A 130 11.11 8.40 -8.79
C SER A 130 10.08 8.89 -9.81
N THR A 131 8.88 8.31 -9.73
CA THR A 131 7.74 8.70 -10.57
C THR A 131 6.70 9.54 -9.83
N THR A 132 6.70 9.47 -8.49
CA THR A 132 5.78 10.17 -7.61
C THR A 132 6.48 10.64 -6.34
N ILE A 133 5.88 11.62 -5.65
CA ILE A 133 6.37 12.12 -4.36
C ILE A 133 6.51 11.03 -3.31
N ALA A 134 5.54 10.11 -3.22
CA ALA A 134 5.58 9.00 -2.28
C ALA A 134 6.75 8.05 -2.57
N SER A 135 7.05 7.80 -3.85
CA SER A 135 8.23 7.02 -4.25
C SER A 135 9.54 7.74 -3.88
N ALA A 136 9.60 9.06 -4.06
CA ALA A 136 10.78 9.84 -3.71
C ALA A 136 11.02 9.81 -2.20
N CYS A 137 9.98 10.04 -1.39
CA CYS A 137 10.06 10.01 0.08
C CYS A 137 10.44 8.60 0.60
N SER A 138 9.83 7.54 0.06
CA SER A 138 10.22 6.17 0.38
C SER A 138 11.67 5.87 0.01
N ARG A 139 12.18 6.38 -1.13
CA ARG A 139 13.60 6.21 -1.47
C ARG A 139 14.52 6.99 -0.54
N VAL A 140 14.14 8.19 -0.11
CA VAL A 140 14.90 8.95 0.90
C VAL A 140 15.02 8.15 2.20
N PHE A 141 13.92 7.54 2.67
CA PHE A 141 13.94 6.64 3.82
C PHE A 141 14.88 5.45 3.59
N ARG A 142 14.66 4.69 2.50
CA ARG A 142 15.40 3.45 2.23
C ARG A 142 16.89 3.66 1.99
N LYS A 143 17.29 4.80 1.41
CA LYS A 143 18.70 5.09 1.09
C LYS A 143 19.49 5.60 2.29
N ASN A 144 18.85 6.37 3.18
CA ASN A 144 19.57 7.11 4.22
C ASN A 144 19.24 6.66 5.66
N PHE A 145 18.17 5.89 5.87
CA PHE A 145 17.66 5.59 7.22
C PHE A 145 17.38 4.11 7.48
N LEU A 146 16.91 3.37 6.47
CA LEU A 146 16.67 1.92 6.61
C LEU A 146 18.01 1.18 6.77
N ARG A 147 18.10 0.36 7.82
CA ARG A 147 19.23 -0.55 8.05
C ARG A 147 18.88 -1.95 7.56
N ASP A 148 19.91 -2.75 7.34
CA ASP A 148 19.77 -4.13 6.92
C ASP A 148 18.93 -4.94 7.92
N GLU A 149 18.15 -5.89 7.40
CA GLU A 149 17.33 -6.85 8.17
C GLU A 149 16.24 -6.25 9.09
N GLN A 150 15.99 -4.93 9.03
CA GLN A 150 14.97 -4.29 9.89
C GLN A 150 13.53 -4.60 9.47
N ILE A 151 13.23 -4.58 8.17
CA ILE A 151 11.88 -4.75 7.63
C ILE A 151 11.91 -5.90 6.62
N ALA A 152 11.14 -6.96 6.89
CA ALA A 152 11.05 -8.09 5.97
C ALA A 152 10.41 -7.72 4.63
N ILE A 153 10.85 -8.39 3.58
CA ILE A 153 10.12 -8.49 2.32
C ILE A 153 9.13 -9.64 2.48
N LEU A 154 7.83 -9.34 2.39
CA LEU A 154 6.80 -10.35 2.54
C LEU A 154 6.85 -11.32 1.35
N PRO A 155 6.80 -12.63 1.59
CA PRO A 155 6.72 -13.60 0.50
C PRO A 155 5.37 -13.50 -0.22
N PRO A 156 5.34 -13.79 -1.54
CA PRO A 156 4.08 -13.80 -2.28
C PRO A 156 3.17 -14.90 -1.72
N GLY A 157 1.95 -14.55 -1.35
CA GLY A 157 0.98 -15.49 -0.75
C GLY A 157 1.12 -15.69 0.77
N GLY A 158 2.00 -14.94 1.45
CA GLY A 158 2.18 -15.00 2.91
C GLY A 158 3.10 -16.13 3.38
N TYR A 159 3.24 -16.32 4.69
CA TYR A 159 4.28 -17.20 5.24
C TYR A 159 3.95 -18.71 5.21
N ARG A 160 2.67 -19.11 5.28
CA ARG A 160 2.26 -20.53 5.18
C ARG A 160 2.42 -21.13 3.78
N TYR A 161 2.52 -20.27 2.77
CA TYR A 161 2.69 -20.64 1.36
C TYR A 161 3.86 -19.91 0.70
N CYS A 162 4.82 -19.45 1.53
CA CYS A 162 6.04 -18.77 1.10
C CYS A 162 6.85 -19.61 0.12
N GLU A 163 6.75 -20.93 0.24
CA GLU A 163 7.29 -21.91 -0.70
C GLU A 163 6.12 -22.57 -1.45
N LYS A 164 6.35 -22.90 -2.72
CA LYS A 164 5.42 -23.16 -3.84
C LYS A 164 4.36 -24.27 -3.63
N GLN A 165 4.16 -24.76 -2.41
CA GLN A 165 3.18 -25.77 -2.08
C GLN A 165 1.78 -25.17 -2.13
N SER A 166 1.10 -25.29 -3.27
CA SER A 166 -0.29 -24.83 -3.43
C SER A 166 -1.23 -25.54 -2.44
N ARG A 167 -2.39 -24.95 -2.12
CA ARG A 167 -3.48 -25.63 -1.37
C ARG A 167 -3.82 -27.00 -1.98
N LYS A 168 -3.71 -27.13 -3.31
CA LYS A 168 -3.90 -28.40 -4.04
C LYS A 168 -2.83 -29.42 -3.67
N ALA A 169 -1.57 -29.02 -3.57
CA ALA A 169 -0.48 -29.87 -3.11
C ALA A 169 -0.70 -30.34 -1.67
N LEU A 170 -1.12 -29.45 -0.77
CA LEU A 170 -1.46 -29.83 0.61
C LEU A 170 -2.61 -30.84 0.67
N LEU A 171 -3.70 -30.58 -0.06
CA LEU A 171 -4.82 -31.53 -0.18
C LEU A 171 -4.37 -32.90 -0.70
N TRP A 172 -3.49 -32.91 -1.70
CA TRP A 172 -2.92 -34.14 -2.22
C TRP A 172 -2.09 -34.89 -1.16
N LEU A 173 -1.20 -34.21 -0.45
CA LEU A 173 -0.38 -34.82 0.60
C LEU A 173 -1.24 -35.36 1.75
N LEU A 174 -2.24 -34.61 2.22
CA LEU A 174 -3.19 -35.09 3.22
C LEU A 174 -4.02 -36.28 2.72
N SER A 175 -4.33 -36.34 1.42
CA SER A 175 -4.98 -37.51 0.83
C SER A 175 -4.10 -38.75 0.85
N LEU A 176 -2.77 -38.58 0.74
CA LEU A 176 -1.80 -39.67 0.87
C LEU A 176 -1.63 -40.08 2.33
N GLU A 177 -1.59 -39.14 3.28
CA GLU A 177 -1.61 -39.45 4.72
C GLU A 177 -2.82 -40.31 5.07
N HIS A 178 -4.00 -39.92 4.60
CA HIS A 178 -5.23 -40.67 4.82
C HIS A 178 -5.19 -42.07 4.21
N ARG A 179 -4.65 -42.21 2.99
CA ARG A 179 -4.57 -43.49 2.28
C ARG A 179 -3.52 -44.43 2.87
N TRP A 180 -2.38 -43.90 3.29
CA TRP A 180 -1.25 -44.66 3.80
C TRP A 180 -1.28 -44.85 5.32
N GLY A 181 -2.15 -44.12 6.03
CA GLY A 181 -2.24 -44.18 7.49
C GLY A 181 -0.96 -43.67 8.17
N CYS A 182 -0.25 -42.73 7.55
CA CYS A 182 1.03 -42.22 8.02
C CYS A 182 1.03 -40.69 8.13
N THR A 183 2.01 -40.15 8.85
CA THR A 183 2.25 -38.69 8.88
C THR A 183 3.39 -38.35 7.93
N ILE A 184 3.13 -37.43 7.00
CA ILE A 184 4.08 -36.95 6.00
C ILE A 184 4.69 -35.63 6.50
N VAL A 185 5.99 -35.46 6.32
CA VAL A 185 6.65 -34.18 6.60
C VAL A 185 6.48 -33.26 5.38
N HIS A 186 5.84 -32.11 5.55
CA HIS A 186 5.58 -31.15 4.48
C HIS A 186 5.45 -29.70 5.01
N ALA A 187 5.47 -28.72 4.10
CA ALA A 187 5.52 -27.28 4.44
C ALA A 187 4.34 -26.80 5.29
N GLY A 188 3.13 -27.33 5.04
CA GLY A 188 1.91 -27.00 5.80
C GLY A 188 1.94 -27.26 7.31
N ARG A 189 2.93 -27.99 7.86
CA ARG A 189 3.06 -28.23 9.32
C ARG A 189 4.17 -27.46 10.01
N THR A 190 5.24 -27.03 9.32
CA THR A 190 6.31 -26.18 9.91
C THR A 190 7.35 -25.74 8.86
N ARG A 191 7.85 -26.64 8.00
CA ARG A 191 8.84 -26.32 6.96
C ARG A 191 8.92 -27.40 5.86
N GLU A 192 9.30 -27.02 4.64
CA GLU A 192 9.60 -27.95 3.53
C GLU A 192 10.76 -28.89 3.93
N TYR A 193 10.63 -30.20 3.69
CA TYR A 193 11.70 -31.16 3.98
C TYR A 193 12.81 -30.98 2.97
N ARG A 194 14.05 -30.80 3.44
CA ARG A 194 15.22 -30.77 2.58
C ARG A 194 15.94 -32.09 2.69
N LEU A 195 16.06 -32.79 1.57
CA LEU A 195 16.85 -34.02 1.47
C LEU A 195 18.31 -33.74 1.91
N PRO A 196 19.05 -34.74 2.42
CA PRO A 196 20.45 -34.60 2.81
C PRO A 196 21.35 -34.00 1.71
N GLU A 197 21.01 -34.22 0.44
CA GLU A 197 21.71 -33.70 -0.74
C GLU A 197 21.36 -32.24 -1.05
N GLY A 198 20.60 -31.58 -0.17
CA GLY A 198 20.22 -30.18 -0.25
C GLY A 198 19.00 -29.88 -1.14
N THR A 199 18.31 -30.90 -1.65
CA THR A 199 17.13 -30.72 -2.53
C THR A 199 15.85 -30.55 -1.69
N PRO A 200 15.10 -29.44 -1.83
CA PRO A 200 13.77 -29.31 -1.21
C PRO A 200 12.72 -30.18 -1.92
N VAL A 201 11.77 -30.73 -1.17
CA VAL A 201 10.68 -31.58 -1.67
C VAL A 201 9.36 -31.25 -1.00
N ASP A 202 8.24 -31.39 -1.72
CA ASP A 202 6.90 -31.08 -1.20
C ASP A 202 6.49 -31.94 -0.01
N GLY A 203 6.84 -33.24 -0.04
CA GLY A 203 6.57 -34.18 1.04
C GLY A 203 7.64 -35.25 1.18
N TYR A 204 7.93 -35.64 2.42
CA TYR A 204 8.84 -36.74 2.73
C TYR A 204 8.23 -37.69 3.77
N TYR A 205 8.37 -38.98 3.51
CA TYR A 205 7.97 -40.04 4.43
C TYR A 205 9.03 -41.14 4.45
N HIS A 206 9.44 -41.54 5.64
CA HIS A 206 10.34 -42.67 5.84
C HIS A 206 9.55 -43.81 6.47
N ASP A 207 9.37 -44.87 5.72
CA ASP A 207 8.74 -46.08 6.19
C ASP A 207 9.76 -46.89 7.01
N ALA A 208 9.59 -46.90 8.33
CA ALA A 208 10.50 -47.60 9.24
C ALA A 208 10.43 -49.12 9.10
N ASP A 209 9.32 -49.67 8.61
CA ASP A 209 9.10 -51.12 8.49
C ASP A 209 9.76 -51.68 7.23
N THR A 210 9.69 -50.94 6.12
CA THR A 210 10.28 -51.35 4.82
C THR A 210 11.65 -50.72 4.57
N GLY A 211 12.02 -49.68 5.31
CA GLY A 211 13.23 -48.88 5.10
C GLY A 211 13.16 -47.98 3.86
N LEU A 212 11.98 -47.88 3.21
CA LEU A 212 11.79 -47.08 2.01
C LEU A 212 11.68 -45.59 2.36
N ARG A 213 12.34 -44.77 1.53
CA ARG A 213 12.33 -43.31 1.64
C ARG A 213 11.49 -42.76 0.50
N HIS A 214 10.26 -42.37 0.82
CA HIS A 214 9.30 -41.81 -0.13
C HIS A 214 9.49 -40.30 -0.27
N VAL A 215 9.59 -39.86 -1.51
CA VAL A 215 9.60 -38.44 -1.88
C VAL A 215 8.34 -38.15 -2.68
N LEU A 216 7.62 -37.11 -2.28
CA LEU A 216 6.35 -36.71 -2.88
C LEU A 216 6.53 -35.35 -3.52
N GLN A 217 6.21 -35.22 -4.81
CA GLN A 217 6.35 -33.97 -5.56
C GLN A 217 5.04 -33.59 -6.27
N PHE A 218 4.54 -32.38 -6.00
CA PHE A 218 3.36 -31.83 -6.65
C PHE A 218 3.78 -30.87 -7.76
N GLN A 219 3.60 -31.29 -9.00
CA GLN A 219 4.03 -30.52 -10.17
C GLN A 219 2.95 -29.48 -10.55
N GLY A 220 3.00 -28.31 -9.90
CA GLY A 220 2.24 -27.12 -10.30
C GLY A 220 2.41 -26.80 -11.79
N CYS A 221 1.31 -26.74 -12.55
CA CYS A 221 1.38 -26.80 -14.02
C CYS A 221 2.15 -25.62 -14.63
N PHE A 222 1.98 -24.42 -14.08
CA PHE A 222 2.70 -23.21 -14.51
C PHE A 222 4.20 -23.29 -14.16
N TRP A 223 4.51 -23.62 -12.91
CA TRP A 223 5.88 -23.60 -12.37
C TRP A 223 6.78 -24.71 -12.93
N HIS A 224 6.17 -25.84 -13.28
CA HIS A 224 6.85 -27.04 -13.77
C HIS A 224 6.68 -27.26 -15.27
N GLY A 225 6.08 -26.31 -16.00
CA GLY A 225 6.08 -26.32 -17.46
C GLY A 225 5.14 -27.35 -18.11
N CYS A 226 3.98 -27.65 -17.51
CA CYS A 226 3.10 -28.74 -17.95
C CYS A 226 2.76 -28.69 -19.45
N PRO A 227 3.12 -29.73 -20.25
CA PRO A 227 2.87 -29.78 -21.68
C PRO A 227 1.39 -29.94 -22.05
N LYS A 228 0.55 -30.43 -21.11
CA LYS A 228 -0.89 -30.61 -21.34
C LYS A 228 -1.65 -29.28 -21.25
N CYS A 229 -1.28 -28.43 -20.29
CA CYS A 229 -1.94 -27.16 -19.99
C CYS A 229 -1.42 -26.00 -20.84
N TYR A 230 -0.11 -25.94 -21.10
CA TYR A 230 0.51 -24.86 -21.85
C TYR A 230 1.07 -25.40 -23.15
N ARG A 231 0.36 -25.20 -24.26
CA ARG A 231 0.66 -25.85 -25.55
C ARG A 231 1.34 -24.95 -26.59
N ILE A 232 1.30 -23.64 -26.40
CA ILE A 232 1.70 -22.64 -27.41
C ILE A 232 2.79 -21.75 -26.80
N ASN A 233 3.74 -21.29 -27.62
CA ASN A 233 4.83 -20.36 -27.24
C ASN A 233 5.66 -20.83 -26.02
N ARG A 234 5.88 -22.15 -25.90
CA ARG A 234 6.53 -22.75 -24.72
C ARG A 234 8.02 -22.46 -24.61
N ASP A 235 8.65 -22.12 -25.72
CA ASP A 235 10.04 -21.68 -25.87
C ASP A 235 10.23 -20.19 -25.57
N THR A 236 9.14 -19.41 -25.56
CA THR A 236 9.21 -17.98 -25.29
C THR A 236 9.56 -17.72 -23.84
N ARG A 237 10.53 -16.83 -23.62
CA ARG A 237 10.99 -16.45 -22.28
C ARG A 237 9.92 -15.62 -21.57
N LEU A 238 9.45 -16.10 -20.43
CA LEU A 238 8.49 -15.40 -19.58
C LEU A 238 9.16 -14.25 -18.81
N HIS A 239 8.39 -13.31 -18.27
CA HIS A 239 8.90 -12.21 -17.45
C HIS A 239 9.54 -12.69 -16.14
N THR A 240 9.05 -13.81 -15.62
CA THR A 240 9.66 -14.59 -14.52
C THR A 240 11.03 -15.20 -14.87
N GLY A 241 11.49 -15.07 -16.12
CA GLY A 241 12.88 -15.29 -16.52
C GLY A 241 13.16 -16.59 -17.28
N GLU A 242 12.23 -17.54 -17.32
CA GLU A 242 12.41 -18.87 -17.93
C GLU A 242 11.23 -19.20 -18.86
N SER A 243 11.46 -20.03 -19.86
CA SER A 243 10.39 -20.53 -20.74
C SER A 243 9.68 -21.73 -20.10
N MET A 244 8.50 -22.07 -20.60
CA MET A 244 7.76 -23.25 -20.11
C MET A 244 8.51 -24.56 -20.40
N ASP A 245 9.24 -24.63 -21.52
CA ASP A 245 10.08 -25.80 -21.83
C ASP A 245 11.28 -25.90 -20.89
N ALA A 246 11.96 -24.78 -20.57
CA ALA A 246 13.06 -24.79 -19.62
C ALA A 246 12.62 -25.20 -18.19
N ARG A 247 11.39 -24.84 -17.80
CA ARG A 247 10.78 -25.31 -16.53
C ARG A 247 10.48 -26.81 -16.56
N PHE A 248 9.96 -27.31 -17.68
CA PHE A 248 9.65 -28.72 -17.86
C PHE A 248 10.90 -29.59 -17.83
N GLU A 249 11.95 -29.21 -18.56
CA GLU A 249 13.24 -29.92 -18.57
C GLU A 249 13.86 -29.99 -17.18
N ARG A 250 13.82 -28.89 -16.42
CA ARG A 250 14.32 -28.87 -15.03
C ARG A 250 13.52 -29.80 -14.12
N THR A 251 12.20 -29.85 -14.31
CA THR A 251 11.32 -30.72 -13.54
C THR A 251 11.70 -32.18 -13.76
N LEU A 252 11.87 -32.59 -15.02
CA LEU A 252 12.31 -33.94 -15.37
C LEU A 252 13.69 -34.26 -14.79
N ALA A 253 14.65 -33.35 -14.94
CA ALA A 253 16.00 -33.53 -14.38
C ALA A 253 16.00 -33.68 -12.86
N MET A 254 15.11 -32.98 -12.15
CA MET A 254 14.94 -33.12 -10.71
C MET A 254 14.34 -34.47 -10.34
N SER A 255 13.27 -34.89 -11.03
CA SER A 255 12.63 -36.20 -10.81
C SER A 255 13.63 -37.35 -11.06
N ASP A 256 14.44 -37.26 -12.12
CA ASP A 256 15.48 -38.24 -12.43
C ASP A 256 16.59 -38.26 -11.37
N LYS A 257 17.00 -37.08 -10.87
CA LYS A 257 17.98 -36.98 -9.78
C LYS A 257 17.46 -37.67 -8.51
N ILE A 258 16.21 -37.45 -8.12
CA ILE A 258 15.62 -38.04 -6.92
C ILE A 258 15.58 -39.57 -7.05
N ARG A 259 15.13 -40.09 -8.20
CA ARG A 259 15.13 -41.53 -8.48
C ARG A 259 16.53 -42.13 -8.47
N TYR A 260 17.50 -41.44 -9.08
CA TYR A 260 18.90 -41.87 -9.12
C TYR A 260 19.52 -42.00 -7.72
N LEU A 261 19.12 -41.13 -6.77
CA LEU A 261 19.55 -41.18 -5.37
C LEU A 261 18.88 -42.30 -4.55
N GLY A 262 18.02 -43.13 -5.18
CA GLY A 262 17.40 -44.29 -4.57
C GLY A 262 16.17 -43.98 -3.70
N TYR A 263 15.52 -42.84 -3.95
CA TYR A 263 14.23 -42.50 -3.34
C TYR A 263 13.06 -43.01 -4.19
N GLU A 264 11.98 -43.42 -3.52
CA GLU A 264 10.72 -43.78 -4.18
C GLU A 264 9.92 -42.49 -4.46
N LEU A 265 9.97 -42.03 -5.71
CA LEU A 265 9.35 -40.77 -6.13
C LEU A 265 7.90 -40.99 -6.58
N THR A 266 6.95 -40.42 -5.83
CA THR A 266 5.55 -40.27 -6.25
C THR A 266 5.31 -38.83 -6.67
N GLU A 267 4.84 -38.62 -7.90
CA GLU A 267 4.56 -37.28 -8.42
C GLU A 267 3.18 -37.19 -9.07
N ILE A 268 2.56 -36.01 -8.99
CA ILE A 268 1.29 -35.71 -9.66
C ILE A 268 1.34 -34.32 -10.28
N TRP A 269 0.79 -34.16 -11.48
CA TRP A 269 0.60 -32.84 -12.07
C TRP A 269 -0.66 -32.16 -11.54
N GLU A 270 -0.62 -30.84 -11.40
CA GLU A 270 -1.76 -30.07 -10.90
C GLU A 270 -3.06 -30.36 -11.70
N CYS A 271 -2.98 -30.39 -13.03
CA CYS A 271 -4.15 -30.70 -13.88
C CYS A 271 -4.62 -32.16 -13.79
N GLU A 272 -3.78 -33.06 -13.29
CA GLU A 272 -4.16 -34.44 -13.00
C GLU A 272 -4.86 -34.53 -11.65
N PHE A 273 -4.33 -33.82 -10.65
CA PHE A 273 -4.98 -33.68 -9.36
C PHE A 273 -6.35 -33.00 -9.47
N ASP A 274 -6.46 -31.92 -10.25
CA ASP A 274 -7.74 -31.23 -10.48
C ASP A 274 -8.80 -32.16 -11.08
N ARG A 275 -8.39 -33.03 -12.02
CA ARG A 275 -9.30 -34.04 -12.59
C ARG A 275 -9.65 -35.13 -11.59
N TRP A 276 -8.67 -35.59 -10.81
CA TRP A 276 -8.87 -36.62 -9.79
C TRP A 276 -9.82 -36.14 -8.68
N ILE A 277 -9.63 -34.92 -8.18
CA ILE A 277 -10.44 -34.36 -7.10
C ILE A 277 -11.85 -33.96 -7.55
N SER A 278 -12.02 -33.69 -8.85
CA SER A 278 -13.33 -33.43 -9.46
C SER A 278 -14.13 -34.71 -9.74
N ASP A 279 -13.53 -35.90 -9.57
CA ASP A 279 -14.24 -37.17 -9.72
C ASP A 279 -15.26 -37.34 -8.58
N PRO A 280 -16.54 -37.61 -8.88
CA PRO A 280 -17.57 -37.87 -7.86
C PRO A 280 -17.19 -38.94 -6.84
N ALA A 281 -16.36 -39.93 -7.21
CA ALA A 281 -15.88 -40.97 -6.30
C ALA A 281 -14.99 -40.42 -5.17
N GLN A 282 -14.34 -39.28 -5.38
CA GLN A 282 -13.47 -38.63 -4.38
C GLN A 282 -14.21 -37.58 -3.54
N ALA A 283 -15.50 -37.31 -3.80
CA ALA A 283 -16.24 -36.22 -3.18
C ALA A 283 -16.26 -36.30 -1.64
N THR A 284 -16.41 -37.49 -1.07
CA THR A 284 -16.41 -37.69 0.39
C THR A 284 -15.03 -37.42 0.98
N LEU A 285 -13.96 -37.98 0.40
CA LEU A 285 -12.60 -37.74 0.83
C LEU A 285 -12.26 -36.24 0.72
N TYR A 286 -12.61 -35.61 -0.39
CA TYR A 286 -12.38 -34.18 -0.58
C TYR A 286 -13.09 -33.34 0.47
N ARG A 287 -14.33 -33.68 0.85
CA ARG A 287 -15.04 -32.99 1.94
C ARG A 287 -14.27 -33.12 3.27
N THR A 288 -13.87 -34.32 3.65
CA THR A 288 -13.10 -34.56 4.88
C THR A 288 -11.74 -33.85 4.87
N LEU A 289 -11.03 -33.84 3.74
CA LEU A 289 -9.76 -33.12 3.62
C LEU A 289 -9.95 -31.60 3.72
N ASN A 290 -11.07 -31.07 3.23
CA ASN A 290 -11.41 -29.65 3.37
C ASN A 290 -11.81 -29.24 4.79
N GLU A 291 -12.23 -30.19 5.62
CA GLU A 291 -12.52 -29.96 7.04
C GLU A 291 -11.25 -30.01 7.91
N ASN A 292 -10.12 -30.50 7.37
CA ASN A 292 -8.84 -30.53 8.08
C ASN A 292 -8.40 -29.09 8.42
N PRO A 293 -8.02 -28.75 9.67
CA PRO A 293 -7.62 -27.40 10.06
C PRO A 293 -6.53 -26.75 9.20
N LEU A 294 -5.62 -27.56 8.64
CA LEU A 294 -4.56 -27.07 7.75
C LEU A 294 -5.09 -26.58 6.39
N VAL A 295 -6.29 -27.01 5.98
CA VAL A 295 -6.95 -26.66 4.71
C VAL A 295 -8.17 -25.78 4.92
N ALA A 296 -8.99 -26.09 5.93
CA ALA A 296 -10.28 -25.48 6.22
C ALA A 296 -10.14 -24.02 6.62
N GLN A 297 -9.10 -23.69 7.39
CA GLN A 297 -8.89 -22.33 7.86
C GLN A 297 -8.21 -21.52 6.77
N PRO A 298 -8.87 -20.49 6.22
CA PRO A 298 -8.23 -19.60 5.27
C PRO A 298 -7.01 -18.97 5.94
N GLN A 299 -5.93 -18.82 5.19
CA GLN A 299 -4.70 -18.23 5.71
C GLN A 299 -4.89 -16.83 6.28
N LEU A 300 -3.97 -16.43 7.15
CA LEU A 300 -3.80 -15.02 7.49
C LEU A 300 -3.33 -14.25 6.26
N GLU A 301 -4.16 -13.34 5.77
CA GLU A 301 -3.82 -12.41 4.70
C GLU A 301 -3.47 -11.04 5.33
N PRO A 302 -2.19 -10.63 5.31
CA PRO A 302 -1.76 -9.42 6.02
C PRO A 302 -2.40 -8.14 5.45
N ARG A 303 -2.87 -8.16 4.19
CA ARG A 303 -3.62 -7.05 3.58
C ARG A 303 -4.96 -6.79 4.27
N ASP A 304 -5.58 -7.82 4.85
CA ASP A 304 -6.87 -7.71 5.51
C ASP A 304 -6.75 -6.84 6.77
N ALA A 305 -5.66 -6.98 7.53
CA ALA A 305 -5.36 -6.16 8.71
C ALA A 305 -5.05 -4.69 8.42
N PHE A 306 -4.77 -4.30 7.16
CA PHE A 306 -4.40 -2.92 6.85
C PHE A 306 -5.61 -2.08 6.47
N PHE A 307 -6.20 -1.38 7.44
CA PHE A 307 -7.35 -0.48 7.28
C PHE A 307 -6.97 0.99 7.06
N GLY A 308 -7.94 1.81 6.63
CA GLY A 308 -7.78 3.26 6.53
C GLY A 308 -8.11 3.97 7.84
N GLY A 309 -8.09 5.30 7.84
CA GLY A 309 -8.50 6.08 9.00
C GLY A 309 -9.99 5.89 9.36
N ARG A 310 -10.29 5.79 10.65
CA ARG A 310 -11.67 5.73 11.16
C ARG A 310 -12.40 7.01 10.79
N THR A 311 -13.47 6.87 10.01
CA THR A 311 -14.41 7.96 9.69
C THR A 311 -15.79 7.53 10.12
N GLY A 312 -16.43 8.31 10.99
CA GLY A 312 -17.78 8.02 11.47
C GLY A 312 -18.51 9.32 11.78
N ASN A 313 -19.82 9.31 11.60
CA ASN A 313 -20.68 10.43 11.93
C ASN A 313 -21.73 9.99 12.96
N THR A 314 -21.79 10.70 14.07
CA THR A 314 -22.79 10.46 15.12
C THR A 314 -24.01 11.36 14.94
N VAL A 315 -23.79 12.62 14.52
CA VAL A 315 -24.82 13.64 14.37
C VAL A 315 -24.55 14.41 13.07
N SER A 316 -25.44 14.26 12.08
CA SER A 316 -25.27 14.89 10.76
C SER A 316 -25.44 16.40 10.77
N PHE A 317 -26.22 16.94 11.71
CA PHE A 317 -26.47 18.36 11.86
C PHE A 317 -26.82 18.68 13.31
N TYR A 318 -26.22 19.74 13.84
CA TYR A 318 -26.54 20.27 15.17
C TYR A 318 -26.50 21.79 15.11
N GLU A 319 -27.59 22.43 15.49
CA GLU A 319 -27.67 23.88 15.64
C GLU A 319 -27.44 24.23 17.11
N VAL A 320 -26.49 25.13 17.37
CA VAL A 320 -26.07 25.51 18.72
C VAL A 320 -27.18 26.33 19.39
N GLU A 321 -27.61 25.93 20.58
CA GLU A 321 -28.63 26.66 21.34
C GLU A 321 -28.02 27.53 22.45
N GLY A 322 -28.47 28.78 22.56
CA GLY A 322 -28.11 29.69 23.66
C GLY A 322 -26.61 30.01 23.75
N SER A 323 -25.91 29.37 24.69
CA SER A 323 -24.50 29.64 25.01
C SER A 323 -23.57 28.44 24.75
N GLU A 324 -24.09 27.41 24.09
CA GLU A 324 -23.32 26.22 23.71
C GLU A 324 -22.13 26.57 22.81
N ARG A 325 -21.10 25.72 22.83
CA ARG A 325 -19.89 25.86 22.02
C ARG A 325 -19.52 24.51 21.42
N ILE A 326 -19.19 24.53 20.13
CA ILE A 326 -18.63 23.36 19.44
C ILE A 326 -17.10 23.45 19.50
N HIS A 327 -16.47 22.40 20.03
CA HIS A 327 -15.01 22.29 20.09
C HIS A 327 -14.50 21.43 18.93
N TYR A 328 -13.50 21.95 18.21
CA TYR A 328 -12.79 21.20 17.17
C TYR A 328 -11.42 20.79 17.70
N VAL A 329 -11.13 19.49 17.65
CA VAL A 329 -9.85 18.90 18.09
C VAL A 329 -9.24 18.17 16.90
N ASP A 330 -7.99 18.49 16.59
CA ASP A 330 -7.22 17.87 15.50
C ASP A 330 -5.87 17.37 16.01
N VAL A 331 -5.51 16.14 15.63
CA VAL A 331 -4.19 15.60 15.96
C VAL A 331 -3.18 16.06 14.92
N CYS A 332 -2.30 16.96 15.33
CA CYS A 332 -1.27 17.51 14.47
C CYS A 332 -0.28 16.42 14.01
N SER A 333 -0.39 15.98 12.75
CA SER A 333 0.50 14.98 12.14
C SER A 333 0.40 13.59 12.80
N LEU A 334 -0.84 13.06 12.93
CA LEU A 334 -1.12 11.74 13.51
C LEU A 334 -0.19 10.61 13.03
N TYR A 335 -0.14 10.33 11.72
CA TYR A 335 0.69 9.21 11.23
C TYR A 335 2.20 9.43 11.38
N PRO A 336 2.76 10.64 11.18
CA PRO A 336 4.14 10.92 11.57
C PRO A 336 4.43 10.68 13.05
N PHE A 337 3.49 11.03 13.94
CA PHE A 337 3.61 10.75 15.38
C PHE A 337 3.65 9.24 15.63
N ILE A 338 2.69 8.47 15.10
CA ILE A 338 2.68 7.00 15.20
C ILE A 338 3.94 6.38 14.61
N SER A 339 4.43 6.86 13.46
CA SER A 339 5.68 6.37 12.85
C SER A 339 6.89 6.56 13.78
N LYS A 340 6.92 7.63 14.56
CA LYS A 340 8.01 7.91 15.51
C LYS A 340 7.87 7.11 16.79
N THR A 341 6.71 7.17 17.44
CA THR A 341 6.54 6.68 18.83
C THR A 341 5.86 5.32 18.92
N GLY A 342 5.20 4.89 17.85
CA GLY A 342 4.55 3.60 17.75
C GLY A 342 5.56 2.46 17.72
N LYS A 343 5.05 1.27 18.03
CA LYS A 343 5.82 0.04 17.95
C LYS A 343 5.61 -0.60 16.58
N PHE A 344 6.62 -1.27 16.05
CA PHE A 344 6.59 -1.87 14.71
C PHE A 344 7.30 -3.22 14.66
N PRO A 345 6.85 -4.14 13.80
CA PRO A 345 7.48 -5.45 13.59
C PRO A 345 8.88 -5.34 12.99
N VAL A 346 9.79 -6.21 13.45
CA VAL A 346 11.16 -6.36 12.97
C VAL A 346 11.30 -7.68 12.24
N GLY A 347 11.96 -7.66 11.08
CA GLY A 347 12.29 -8.87 10.34
C GLY A 347 11.08 -9.72 9.96
N HIS A 348 11.27 -11.04 9.87
CA HIS A 348 10.22 -12.02 9.57
C HIS A 348 9.60 -12.56 10.87
N PRO A 349 8.30 -12.94 10.88
CA PRO A 349 7.65 -13.49 12.06
C PRO A 349 7.96 -14.98 12.24
N ARG A 350 7.72 -15.46 13.46
CA ARG A 350 7.42 -16.88 13.71
C ARG A 350 5.91 -17.09 13.53
N VAL A 351 5.53 -18.08 12.74
CA VAL A 351 4.12 -18.39 12.44
C VAL A 351 3.62 -19.52 13.33
N TYR A 352 2.44 -19.34 13.89
CA TYR A 352 1.71 -20.34 14.67
C TYR A 352 0.34 -20.56 14.03
N VAL A 353 -0.10 -21.82 13.93
CA VAL A 353 -1.30 -22.22 13.20
C VAL A 353 -2.14 -23.18 14.02
N GLY A 354 -3.45 -22.95 14.08
CA GLY A 354 -4.37 -23.85 14.77
C GLY A 354 -3.96 -24.04 16.23
N ASP A 355 -3.78 -25.30 16.64
CA ASP A 355 -3.43 -25.64 18.03
C ASP A 355 -2.07 -25.11 18.49
N ASP A 356 -1.11 -24.86 17.58
CA ASP A 356 0.19 -24.27 17.93
C ASP A 356 0.04 -22.86 18.47
N CYS A 357 -1.06 -22.16 18.15
CA CYS A 357 -1.34 -20.83 18.72
C CYS A 357 -1.46 -20.89 20.26
N ARG A 358 -1.87 -22.03 20.82
CA ARG A 358 -1.98 -22.23 22.26
C ARG A 358 -0.64 -22.16 22.98
N GLU A 359 0.48 -22.38 22.29
CA GLU A 359 1.82 -22.16 22.86
C GLU A 359 1.99 -20.71 23.35
N LEU A 360 1.39 -19.75 22.64
CA LEU A 360 1.44 -18.33 22.98
C LEU A 360 0.26 -17.89 23.85
N THR A 361 -0.92 -18.47 23.64
CA THR A 361 -2.17 -17.93 24.20
C THR A 361 -2.81 -18.75 25.31
N GLY A 362 -2.34 -19.97 25.51
CA GLY A 362 -2.96 -20.96 26.39
C GLY A 362 -4.41 -21.28 26.00
N ASP A 363 -5.11 -22.01 26.87
CA ASP A 363 -6.49 -22.47 26.64
C ASP A 363 -7.55 -21.37 26.73
N HIS A 364 -7.15 -20.16 27.14
CA HIS A 364 -8.05 -19.02 27.34
C HIS A 364 -7.87 -17.92 26.29
N ASN A 365 -7.16 -18.20 25.20
CA ASN A 365 -6.93 -17.25 24.11
C ASN A 365 -6.33 -15.91 24.59
N ASN A 366 -5.43 -15.94 25.58
CA ASN A 366 -4.80 -14.73 26.11
C ASN A 366 -3.74 -14.21 25.13
N ILE A 367 -3.96 -13.01 24.58
CA ILE A 367 -3.08 -12.39 23.58
C ILE A 367 -2.13 -11.32 24.15
N ASP A 368 -1.94 -11.25 25.47
CA ASP A 368 -1.09 -10.23 26.10
C ASP A 368 0.39 -10.36 25.71
N SER A 369 0.88 -11.58 25.49
CA SER A 369 2.23 -11.89 25.01
C SER A 369 2.40 -11.80 23.50
N VAL A 370 1.29 -11.70 22.76
CA VAL A 370 1.29 -11.77 21.30
C VAL A 370 1.62 -10.42 20.70
N GLU A 371 2.51 -10.40 19.73
CA GLU A 371 2.91 -9.19 19.01
C GLU A 371 2.94 -9.49 17.51
N GLY A 372 2.12 -8.79 16.73
CA GLY A 372 2.07 -8.96 15.29
C GLY A 372 0.66 -8.91 14.73
N LEU A 373 0.39 -9.82 13.79
CA LEU A 373 -0.94 -10.02 13.22
C LEU A 373 -1.58 -11.28 13.80
N ILE A 374 -2.90 -11.24 13.96
CA ILE A 374 -3.70 -12.36 14.42
C ILE A 374 -4.92 -12.51 13.53
N LYS A 375 -5.19 -13.75 13.14
CA LYS A 375 -6.48 -14.16 12.58
C LYS A 375 -7.26 -14.91 13.64
N CYS A 376 -8.42 -14.38 14.02
CA CYS A 376 -9.22 -14.93 15.10
C CYS A 376 -10.71 -14.70 14.88
N VAL A 377 -11.50 -15.47 15.63
CA VAL A 377 -12.95 -15.28 15.74
C VAL A 377 -13.23 -14.48 17.00
N VAL A 378 -13.94 -13.35 16.84
CA VAL A 378 -14.27 -12.44 17.93
C VAL A 378 -15.77 -12.24 18.04
N LEU A 379 -16.29 -12.35 19.26
CA LEU A 379 -17.65 -12.01 19.62
C LEU A 379 -17.70 -10.60 20.22
N PRO A 380 -18.32 -9.61 19.56
CA PRO A 380 -18.46 -8.27 20.12
C PRO A 380 -19.44 -8.20 21.30
N PRO A 381 -19.33 -7.20 22.18
CA PRO A 381 -20.39 -6.86 23.14
C PRO A 381 -21.64 -6.32 22.41
N ARG A 382 -22.81 -6.27 23.07
CA ARG A 382 -24.06 -5.80 22.46
C ARG A 382 -24.17 -4.28 22.37
N ASP A 383 -23.75 -3.57 23.41
CA ASP A 383 -24.04 -2.14 23.58
C ASP A 383 -22.77 -1.31 23.73
N LEU A 384 -21.93 -1.31 22.68
CA LEU A 384 -20.72 -0.49 22.64
C LEU A 384 -20.89 0.71 21.70
N TYR A 385 -20.94 1.90 22.28
CA TYR A 385 -21.16 3.15 21.55
C TYR A 385 -20.13 3.40 20.42
N HIS A 386 -18.89 2.98 20.63
CA HIS A 386 -17.85 3.02 19.61
C HIS A 386 -17.26 1.62 19.40
N PRO A 387 -17.81 0.84 18.45
CA PRO A 387 -17.25 -0.45 18.09
C PRO A 387 -15.78 -0.29 17.71
N VAL A 388 -14.94 -1.22 18.15
CA VAL A 388 -13.48 -1.10 18.08
C VAL A 388 -12.95 -1.66 16.78
N LEU A 389 -13.28 -2.93 16.48
CA LEU A 389 -12.68 -3.63 15.36
C LEU A 389 -13.29 -3.18 14.02
N PRO A 390 -12.45 -2.86 13.03
CA PRO A 390 -12.89 -2.60 11.68
C PRO A 390 -13.25 -3.90 10.95
N THR A 391 -14.17 -3.80 10.00
CA THR A 391 -14.51 -4.85 9.02
C THR A 391 -14.74 -4.20 7.65
N ARG A 392 -14.52 -4.95 6.56
CA ARG A 392 -14.88 -4.52 5.21
C ARG A 392 -16.08 -5.29 4.70
N MET A 393 -17.16 -4.57 4.45
CA MET A 393 -18.36 -5.13 3.81
C MET A 393 -18.88 -4.17 2.76
N HIS A 394 -19.39 -4.71 1.65
CA HIS A 394 -19.96 -3.92 0.55
C HIS A 394 -19.02 -2.84 -0.01
N GLY A 395 -17.71 -3.11 -0.02
CA GLY A 395 -16.67 -2.16 -0.44
C GLY A 395 -16.45 -0.97 0.49
N LYS A 396 -17.00 -0.99 1.72
CA LYS A 396 -16.89 0.07 2.73
C LYS A 396 -16.22 -0.44 4.00
N LEU A 397 -15.56 0.48 4.71
CA LEU A 397 -15.05 0.26 6.06
C LEU A 397 -16.18 0.48 7.07
N LEU A 398 -16.50 -0.53 7.86
CA LEU A 398 -17.52 -0.49 8.90
C LEU A 398 -16.93 -0.82 10.27
N PHE A 399 -17.62 -0.38 11.32
CA PHE A 399 -17.34 -0.71 12.71
C PHE A 399 -18.65 -1.19 13.32
N ALA A 400 -18.84 -2.50 13.43
CA ALA A 400 -20.10 -3.13 13.80
C ALA A 400 -19.95 -4.08 15.00
N LEU A 401 -21.08 -4.43 15.62
CA LEU A 401 -21.15 -5.35 16.79
C LEU A 401 -21.89 -6.67 16.48
N CYS A 402 -22.34 -6.83 15.24
CA CYS A 402 -22.95 -8.05 14.74
C CYS A 402 -22.68 -8.15 13.24
N HIS A 403 -22.07 -9.26 12.85
CA HIS A 403 -21.78 -9.58 11.46
C HIS A 403 -23.04 -9.60 10.60
N SER A 404 -24.05 -10.39 10.94
CA SER A 404 -25.29 -10.52 10.15
C SER A 404 -26.05 -9.19 9.99
N CYS A 405 -26.03 -8.32 11.01
CA CYS A 405 -26.62 -6.97 10.89
C CYS A 405 -25.84 -6.09 9.90
N ALA A 406 -24.51 -6.12 9.95
CA ALA A 406 -23.67 -5.35 9.05
C ALA A 406 -23.80 -5.84 7.60
N GLU A 407 -23.86 -7.16 7.41
CA GLU A 407 -24.05 -7.81 6.11
C GLU A 407 -25.42 -7.46 5.50
N SER A 408 -26.50 -7.58 6.28
CA SER A 408 -27.86 -7.23 5.85
C SER A 408 -28.17 -5.73 5.86
N THR A 409 -27.22 -4.89 6.27
CA THR A 409 -27.35 -3.42 6.40
C THR A 409 -28.49 -2.96 7.32
N LEU A 410 -28.81 -3.74 8.34
CA LEU A 410 -29.88 -3.45 9.29
C LEU A 410 -29.61 -2.16 10.09
N GLN A 411 -30.57 -1.23 10.09
CA GLN A 411 -30.46 0.09 10.73
C GLN A 411 -31.11 0.18 12.13
N GLY A 412 -31.62 -0.94 12.66
CA GLY A 412 -32.34 -0.99 13.94
C GLY A 412 -31.61 -1.80 15.01
N SER A 413 -32.31 -2.06 16.12
CA SER A 413 -31.83 -2.96 17.17
C SER A 413 -31.53 -4.34 16.61
N CYS A 414 -30.39 -4.92 17.01
CA CYS A 414 -29.96 -6.24 16.57
C CYS A 414 -30.93 -7.32 17.09
N PRO A 415 -31.57 -8.12 16.23
CA PRO A 415 -32.45 -9.22 16.63
C PRO A 415 -31.71 -10.55 16.87
N HIS A 416 -30.41 -10.60 16.56
CA HIS A 416 -29.63 -11.83 16.59
C HIS A 416 -29.26 -12.21 18.03
N GLU A 417 -29.88 -13.28 18.52
CA GLU A 417 -29.61 -13.86 19.84
C GLU A 417 -28.53 -14.93 19.83
N ASN A 418 -28.36 -15.64 18.71
CA ASN A 418 -27.29 -16.62 18.57
C ASN A 418 -25.93 -15.89 18.43
N PRO A 419 -24.93 -16.17 19.29
CA PRO A 419 -23.61 -15.59 19.18
C PRO A 419 -22.96 -15.80 17.80
N GLU A 420 -23.19 -16.94 17.16
CA GLU A 420 -22.61 -17.27 15.84
C GLU A 420 -23.04 -16.29 14.73
N ASP A 421 -24.23 -15.68 14.84
CA ASP A 421 -24.68 -14.66 13.87
C ASP A 421 -23.95 -13.32 14.05
N ARG A 422 -23.19 -13.17 15.12
CA ARG A 422 -22.58 -11.89 15.53
C ARG A 422 -21.07 -11.87 15.43
N VAL A 423 -20.42 -13.03 15.39
CA VAL A 423 -18.96 -13.13 15.38
C VAL A 423 -18.36 -12.62 14.09
N PHE A 424 -17.13 -12.10 14.18
CA PHE A 424 -16.31 -11.75 13.04
C PHE A 424 -15.09 -12.67 13.01
N GLU A 425 -14.78 -13.23 11.84
CA GLU A 425 -13.55 -14.00 11.59
C GLU A 425 -12.70 -13.23 10.58
N GLU A 426 -11.76 -12.42 11.05
CA GLU A 426 -10.88 -11.62 10.19
C GLU A 426 -9.46 -11.57 10.76
N THR A 427 -8.60 -10.81 10.08
CA THR A 427 -7.22 -10.55 10.50
C THR A 427 -7.07 -9.11 10.97
N TRP A 428 -6.44 -8.90 12.12
CA TRP A 428 -6.17 -7.58 12.67
C TRP A 428 -4.73 -7.46 13.20
N VAL A 429 -4.30 -6.22 13.43
CA VAL A 429 -3.13 -5.98 14.28
C VAL A 429 -3.54 -6.32 15.72
N VAL A 430 -2.69 -7.09 16.43
CA VAL A 430 -3.00 -7.60 17.77
C VAL A 430 -3.37 -6.50 18.76
N ASP A 431 -2.84 -5.29 18.61
CA ASP A 431 -3.18 -4.14 19.46
C ASP A 431 -4.65 -3.71 19.36
N GLU A 432 -5.24 -3.78 18.17
CA GLU A 432 -6.66 -3.50 17.98
C GLU A 432 -7.52 -4.54 18.70
N VAL A 433 -7.14 -5.82 18.58
CA VAL A 433 -7.83 -6.93 19.26
C VAL A 433 -7.67 -6.80 20.78
N ARG A 434 -6.48 -6.47 21.27
CA ARG A 434 -6.24 -6.21 22.70
C ARG A 434 -7.08 -5.05 23.21
N ARG A 435 -7.22 -3.98 22.42
CA ARG A 435 -8.13 -2.87 22.75
C ARG A 435 -9.59 -3.31 22.74
N ALA A 436 -9.99 -4.17 21.81
CA ALA A 436 -11.33 -4.72 21.71
C ALA A 436 -11.67 -5.60 22.92
N VAL A 437 -10.77 -6.50 23.33
CA VAL A 437 -10.94 -7.33 24.54
C VAL A 437 -11.15 -6.46 25.79
N ARG A 438 -10.35 -5.39 25.96
CA ARG A 438 -10.55 -4.39 27.03
C ARG A 438 -11.89 -3.65 26.96
N LYS A 439 -12.57 -3.67 25.82
CA LYS A 439 -13.91 -3.10 25.59
C LYS A 439 -15.02 -4.14 25.62
N GLY A 440 -14.73 -5.38 26.03
CA GLY A 440 -15.72 -6.44 26.25
C GLY A 440 -15.91 -7.39 25.07
N TYR A 441 -15.04 -7.35 24.06
CA TYR A 441 -15.02 -8.39 23.02
C TYR A 441 -14.44 -9.69 23.60
N GLN A 442 -14.91 -10.84 23.12
CA GLN A 442 -14.41 -12.15 23.50
C GLN A 442 -13.77 -12.83 22.31
N ILE A 443 -12.57 -13.40 22.47
CA ILE A 443 -11.91 -14.21 21.44
C ILE A 443 -12.39 -15.65 21.61
N THR A 444 -13.17 -16.15 20.64
CA THR A 444 -13.76 -17.50 20.70
C THR A 444 -12.83 -18.55 20.07
N ALA A 445 -12.05 -18.18 19.06
CA ALA A 445 -11.05 -19.03 18.45
C ALA A 445 -9.88 -18.21 17.89
N ILE A 446 -8.69 -18.81 17.82
CA ILE A 446 -7.51 -18.25 17.17
C ILE A 446 -7.07 -19.22 16.09
N ASN A 447 -6.96 -18.74 14.86
CA ASN A 447 -6.69 -19.55 13.69
C ASN A 447 -5.20 -19.51 13.32
N GLU A 448 -4.61 -18.31 13.37
CA GLU A 448 -3.23 -18.09 12.96
C GLU A 448 -2.64 -16.84 13.63
N ILE A 449 -1.38 -16.93 14.06
CA ILE A 449 -0.62 -15.80 14.62
C ILE A 449 0.69 -15.65 13.85
N TRP A 450 0.98 -14.43 13.41
CA TRP A 450 2.30 -14.04 12.96
C TRP A 450 2.98 -13.25 14.07
N GLN A 451 3.82 -13.94 14.85
CA GLN A 451 4.52 -13.36 15.99
C GLN A 451 5.81 -12.68 15.53
N TYR A 452 5.93 -11.38 15.75
CA TYR A 452 7.11 -10.58 15.42
C TYR A 452 7.90 -10.21 16.66
N GLU A 453 9.20 -10.01 16.47
CA GLU A 453 9.95 -9.11 17.34
C GLU A 453 9.51 -7.67 17.08
N ILE A 454 9.51 -6.83 18.11
CA ILE A 454 9.01 -5.47 18.04
C ILE A 454 10.11 -4.47 18.37
N THR A 455 10.15 -3.37 17.63
CA THR A 455 10.91 -2.18 18.01
C THR A 455 9.98 -1.00 18.28
N GLN A 456 10.33 -0.18 19.27
CA GLN A 456 9.61 1.05 19.60
C GLN A 456 10.63 2.12 19.99
N TYR A 457 10.33 3.38 19.68
CA TYR A 457 11.16 4.50 20.12
C TYR A 457 10.93 4.77 21.62
N ASP A 458 12.02 4.79 22.38
CA ASP A 458 12.01 5.17 23.79
C ASP A 458 12.33 6.67 23.92
N PRO A 459 11.38 7.50 24.40
CA PRO A 459 11.60 8.94 24.56
C PRO A 459 12.63 9.28 25.65
N THR A 460 12.90 8.37 26.58
CA THR A 460 13.84 8.56 27.69
C THR A 460 15.28 8.39 27.20
N THR A 461 15.55 7.27 26.52
CA THR A 461 16.89 6.99 25.97
C THR A 461 17.11 7.64 24.61
N ARG A 462 16.04 8.09 23.94
CA ARG A 462 16.02 8.66 22.58
C ARG A 462 16.56 7.69 21.52
N THR A 463 16.30 6.39 21.71
CA THR A 463 16.75 5.31 20.80
C THR A 463 15.59 4.38 20.42
N GLY A 464 15.81 3.54 19.40
CA GLY A 464 14.82 2.57 18.93
C GLY A 464 13.84 3.12 17.89
N GLY A 465 12.93 2.26 17.43
CA GLY A 465 11.95 2.54 16.40
C GLY A 465 12.53 2.55 14.98
N HIS A 466 11.74 2.11 14.00
CA HIS A 466 12.17 2.08 12.59
C HIS A 466 12.29 3.47 11.97
N PHE A 467 11.37 4.38 12.31
CA PHE A 467 11.22 5.65 11.59
C PHE A 467 11.61 6.87 12.41
N ALA A 468 12.00 6.72 13.68
CA ALA A 468 12.26 7.84 14.58
C ALA A 468 13.29 8.84 14.02
N SER A 469 14.42 8.35 13.50
CA SER A 469 15.46 9.21 12.90
C SER A 469 14.96 9.95 11.65
N TYR A 470 14.17 9.28 10.80
CA TYR A 470 13.57 9.89 9.61
C TYR A 470 12.58 10.98 9.99
N ILE A 471 11.65 10.67 10.92
CA ILE A 471 10.64 11.61 11.39
C ILE A 471 11.29 12.81 12.08
N ASN A 472 12.26 12.58 12.96
CA ASN A 472 12.98 13.66 13.65
C ASN A 472 13.68 14.60 12.66
N THR A 473 14.30 14.06 11.62
CA THR A 473 14.97 14.85 10.58
C THR A 473 13.99 15.78 9.87
N PHE A 474 12.88 15.24 9.36
CA PHE A 474 11.92 16.05 8.60
C PHE A 474 11.01 16.91 9.49
N LEU A 475 10.76 16.53 10.75
CA LEU A 475 10.11 17.42 11.71
C LEU A 475 10.98 18.62 12.05
N LYS A 476 12.29 18.41 12.30
CA LYS A 476 13.25 19.50 12.52
C LYS A 476 13.23 20.48 11.35
N ILE A 477 13.42 19.98 10.12
CA ILE A 477 13.41 20.82 8.91
C ILE A 477 12.08 21.56 8.76
N LYS A 478 10.94 20.87 8.95
CA LYS A 478 9.61 21.47 8.86
C LYS A 478 9.43 22.59 9.88
N GLN A 479 9.91 22.38 11.11
CA GLN A 479 9.73 23.33 12.20
C GLN A 479 10.62 24.56 12.01
N GLU A 480 11.91 24.37 11.72
CA GLU A 480 12.85 25.45 11.41
C GLU A 480 12.39 26.30 10.22
N ALA A 481 11.91 25.65 9.17
CA ALA A 481 11.38 26.32 7.97
C ALA A 481 10.03 27.04 8.21
N SER A 482 9.38 26.84 9.35
CA SER A 482 8.15 27.58 9.70
C SER A 482 8.45 28.99 10.22
N GLY A 483 9.69 29.24 10.64
CA GLY A 483 10.07 30.47 11.34
C GLY A 483 9.63 30.48 12.80
N TRP A 484 9.86 31.61 13.47
CA TRP A 484 9.54 31.77 14.89
C TRP A 484 8.03 31.86 15.13
N PRO A 485 7.51 31.18 16.16
CA PRO A 485 6.14 31.40 16.64
C PRO A 485 5.90 32.86 17.02
N ARG A 486 4.63 33.31 17.00
CA ARG A 486 4.29 34.72 17.27
C ARG A 486 4.65 35.16 18.69
N GLU A 487 4.54 34.22 19.61
CA GLU A 487 4.89 34.32 21.02
C GLU A 487 6.40 34.40 21.29
N CYS A 488 7.25 34.08 20.32
CA CYS A 488 8.72 34.10 20.45
C CYS A 488 9.34 35.42 19.93
N SER A 489 9.03 36.54 20.58
CA SER A 489 9.40 37.89 20.11
C SER A 489 10.76 38.40 20.58
N TYR A 490 11.37 37.78 21.61
CA TYR A 490 12.65 38.18 22.21
C TYR A 490 13.53 36.96 22.51
N ASP A 491 14.81 37.17 22.81
CA ASP A 491 15.80 36.08 22.84
C ASP A 491 15.54 35.01 23.91
N GLU A 492 15.03 35.39 25.09
CA GLU A 492 14.64 34.45 26.14
C GLU A 492 13.48 33.55 25.70
N SER A 493 12.41 34.11 25.11
CA SER A 493 11.28 33.31 24.62
C SER A 493 11.69 32.36 23.49
N LYS A 494 12.61 32.79 22.63
CA LYS A 494 13.20 31.92 21.59
C LYS A 494 14.05 30.77 22.17
N LYS A 495 14.84 31.03 23.22
CA LYS A 495 15.61 29.98 23.92
C LYS A 495 14.68 28.97 24.59
N LEU A 496 13.68 29.44 25.33
CA LEU A 496 12.67 28.60 25.97
C LEU A 496 11.95 27.72 24.94
N TYR A 497 11.60 28.28 23.78
CA TYR A 497 10.97 27.51 22.70
C TYR A 497 11.84 26.35 22.20
N VAL A 498 13.14 26.58 21.99
CA VAL A 498 14.07 25.53 21.54
C VAL A 498 14.29 24.46 22.61
N GLU A 499 14.42 24.88 23.88
CA GLU A 499 14.54 23.97 25.03
C GLU A 499 13.29 23.13 25.22
N GLU A 500 12.10 23.74 25.11
CA GLU A 500 10.83 23.04 25.20
C GLU A 500 10.66 22.04 24.05
N TYR A 501 11.02 22.43 22.82
CA TYR A 501 10.94 21.53 21.67
C TYR A 501 11.89 20.32 21.84
N ASP A 502 13.11 20.52 22.33
CA ASP A 502 14.00 19.39 22.64
C ASP A 502 13.47 18.54 23.80
N ARG A 503 12.88 19.15 24.83
CA ARG A 503 12.32 18.43 25.97
C ARG A 503 11.10 17.58 25.59
N VAL A 504 10.18 18.14 24.80
CA VAL A 504 8.91 17.49 24.44
C VAL A 504 9.08 16.55 23.26
N GLU A 505 9.78 16.99 22.21
CA GLU A 505 9.94 16.19 20.99
C GLU A 505 11.24 15.38 20.96
N GLY A 506 12.22 15.68 21.81
CA GLY A 506 13.56 15.07 21.70
C GLY A 506 14.32 15.54 20.46
N ILE A 507 13.94 16.69 19.89
CA ILE A 507 14.52 17.25 18.66
C ILE A 507 15.14 18.61 18.99
N ARG A 508 16.46 18.72 18.86
CA ARG A 508 17.15 20.00 19.02
C ARG A 508 17.09 20.82 17.74
N LEU A 509 16.37 21.94 17.79
CA LEU A 509 16.32 22.92 16.71
C LEU A 509 17.58 23.80 16.68
N ASP A 510 18.02 24.17 15.47
CA ASP A 510 19.16 25.06 15.26
C ASP A 510 18.67 26.51 15.12
N PHE A 511 19.06 27.35 16.07
CA PHE A 511 18.62 28.76 16.16
C PHE A 511 18.80 29.54 14.84
N ALA A 512 19.91 29.32 14.13
CA ALA A 512 20.24 30.00 12.88
C ALA A 512 19.39 29.52 11.68
N ASN A 513 18.79 28.32 11.78
CA ASN A 513 17.98 27.73 10.74
C ASN A 513 16.49 28.06 10.90
N ILE A 514 16.06 28.58 12.06
CA ILE A 514 14.66 28.98 12.29
C ILE A 514 14.36 30.27 11.53
N LYS A 515 13.86 30.10 10.30
CA LYS A 515 13.47 31.18 9.40
C LYS A 515 12.36 30.70 8.47
N SER A 516 11.43 31.60 8.16
CA SER A 516 10.33 31.27 7.24
C SER A 516 10.88 30.86 5.87
N ASN A 517 10.63 29.62 5.49
CA ASN A 517 10.93 29.04 4.20
C ASN A 517 9.78 28.09 3.82
N LEU A 518 8.75 28.64 3.16
CA LEU A 518 7.57 27.88 2.79
C LEU A 518 7.91 26.65 1.93
N GLY A 519 8.94 26.73 1.08
CA GLY A 519 9.24 25.68 0.10
C GLY A 519 9.83 24.47 0.79
N LEU A 520 10.79 24.73 1.68
CA LEU A 520 11.41 23.71 2.49
C LEU A 520 10.41 23.08 3.47
N ARG A 521 9.52 23.91 4.04
CA ARG A 521 8.42 23.44 4.88
C ARG A 521 7.48 22.51 4.11
N VAL A 522 7.13 22.83 2.87
CA VAL A 522 6.31 21.98 2.00
C VAL A 522 7.01 20.65 1.75
N VAL A 523 8.29 20.68 1.33
CA VAL A 523 9.09 19.46 1.09
C VAL A 523 9.15 18.56 2.33
N ALA A 524 9.47 19.13 3.49
CA ALA A 524 9.53 18.38 4.74
C ALA A 524 8.17 17.78 5.13
N LYS A 525 7.08 18.52 4.94
CA LYS A 525 5.71 18.00 5.14
C LYS A 525 5.40 16.85 4.18
N LEU A 526 5.85 16.92 2.93
CA LEU A 526 5.69 15.81 1.97
C LEU A 526 6.45 14.56 2.45
N CYS A 527 7.69 14.71 2.89
CA CYS A 527 8.49 13.61 3.43
C CYS A 527 7.84 12.94 4.65
N LEU A 528 7.23 13.72 5.55
CA LEU A 528 6.53 13.18 6.72
C LEU A 528 5.26 12.41 6.34
N ASN A 529 4.46 12.92 5.40
CA ASN A 529 3.13 12.39 5.14
C ASN A 529 3.09 11.24 4.13
N PHE A 530 4.01 11.20 3.16
CA PHE A 530 3.88 10.32 1.99
C PHE A 530 4.79 9.08 1.99
N PHE A 531 5.75 8.98 2.92
CA PHE A 531 6.71 7.88 2.89
C PHE A 531 6.08 6.54 3.31
N TRP A 532 5.31 6.52 4.41
CA TRP A 532 4.80 5.28 5.01
C TRP A 532 3.74 4.61 4.14
N GLY A 533 2.90 5.39 3.43
CA GLY A 533 1.85 4.86 2.56
C GLY A 533 2.38 4.00 1.40
N LYS A 534 3.69 4.07 1.10
CA LYS A 534 4.33 3.16 0.16
C LYS A 534 4.45 1.72 0.65
N PHE A 535 4.54 1.50 1.96
CA PHE A 535 4.54 0.15 2.52
C PHE A 535 3.23 -0.59 2.24
N GLY A 536 2.10 0.14 2.20
CA GLY A 536 0.77 -0.39 1.91
C GLY A 536 0.37 -0.38 0.42
N GLN A 537 1.32 -0.17 -0.49
CA GLN A 537 1.05 -0.14 -1.93
C GLN A 537 0.60 -1.52 -2.43
N CYS A 538 -0.54 -1.57 -3.14
CA CYS A 538 -0.98 -2.78 -3.85
C CYS A 538 0.03 -3.12 -4.96
N GLU A 539 0.51 -4.37 -4.94
CA GLU A 539 1.57 -4.87 -5.83
C GLU A 539 1.01 -5.30 -7.19
N ASN A 540 -0.19 -5.89 -7.21
CA ASN A 540 -0.87 -6.29 -8.45
C ASN A 540 -1.97 -5.29 -8.84
N ARG A 541 -1.57 -4.11 -9.30
CA ARG A 541 -2.53 -3.13 -9.86
C ARG A 541 -2.87 -3.47 -11.31
N PRO A 542 -4.14 -3.36 -11.72
CA PRO A 542 -4.50 -3.39 -13.12
C PRO A 542 -3.69 -2.35 -13.92
N LYS A 543 -3.16 -2.78 -15.06
CA LYS A 543 -2.43 -1.97 -16.03
C LYS A 543 -3.26 -1.88 -17.30
N THR A 544 -3.37 -0.69 -17.85
CA THR A 544 -3.98 -0.47 -19.15
C THR A 544 -2.88 -0.47 -20.21
N GLU A 545 -2.99 -1.38 -21.18
CA GLU A 545 -2.17 -1.39 -22.39
C GLU A 545 -2.96 -0.80 -23.56
N ILE A 546 -2.33 0.08 -24.32
CA ILE A 546 -2.87 0.59 -25.58
C ILE A 546 -2.43 -0.38 -26.68
N VAL A 547 -3.39 -1.03 -27.33
CA VAL A 547 -3.16 -2.08 -28.32
C VAL A 547 -3.69 -1.62 -29.66
N THR A 548 -2.78 -1.49 -30.62
CA THR A 548 -3.09 -1.05 -31.99
C THR A 548 -2.85 -2.14 -33.04
N THR A 549 -2.44 -3.34 -32.61
CA THR A 549 -2.14 -4.45 -33.54
C THR A 549 -2.72 -5.75 -33.02
N ARG A 550 -3.22 -6.57 -33.96
CA ARG A 550 -3.72 -7.92 -33.67
C ARG A 550 -2.66 -8.80 -33.00
N GLN A 551 -1.41 -8.70 -33.43
CA GLN A 551 -0.30 -9.49 -32.86
C GLN A 551 -0.12 -9.20 -31.37
N LYS A 552 -0.15 -7.92 -30.98
CA LYS A 552 -0.04 -7.52 -29.58
C LYS A 552 -1.25 -8.01 -28.77
N LEU A 553 -2.47 -7.90 -29.31
CA LEU A 553 -3.66 -8.43 -28.65
C LEU A 553 -3.57 -9.94 -28.39
N VAL A 554 -3.22 -10.72 -29.43
CA VAL A 554 -3.06 -12.18 -29.31
C VAL A 554 -1.95 -12.53 -28.32
N SER A 555 -0.85 -11.77 -28.29
CA SER A 555 0.22 -12.00 -27.32
C SER A 555 -0.24 -11.81 -25.87
N LEU A 556 -1.13 -10.84 -25.60
CA LEU A 556 -1.71 -10.65 -24.27
C LEU A 556 -2.69 -11.76 -23.92
N LEU A 557 -3.56 -12.15 -24.86
CA LEU A 557 -4.56 -13.22 -24.68
C LEU A 557 -3.94 -14.61 -24.44
N THR A 558 -2.72 -14.82 -24.93
CA THR A 558 -2.01 -16.12 -24.83
C THR A 558 -0.86 -16.09 -23.82
N CYS A 559 -0.64 -14.97 -23.14
CA CYS A 559 0.40 -14.86 -22.12
C CYS A 559 -0.06 -15.55 -20.83
N PRO A 560 0.67 -16.57 -20.34
CA PRO A 560 0.28 -17.28 -19.12
C PRO A 560 0.48 -16.46 -17.84
N GLU A 561 1.17 -15.32 -17.92
CA GLU A 561 1.46 -14.44 -16.77
C GLU A 561 0.44 -13.31 -16.60
N VAL A 562 -0.48 -13.16 -17.55
CA VAL A 562 -1.39 -12.03 -17.63
C VAL A 562 -2.84 -12.50 -17.63
N GLU A 563 -3.62 -11.91 -16.75
CA GLU A 563 -5.08 -12.02 -16.75
C GLU A 563 -5.67 -10.75 -17.37
N ILE A 564 -6.56 -10.91 -18.35
CA ILE A 564 -7.27 -9.79 -18.96
C ILE A 564 -8.54 -9.53 -18.15
N THR A 565 -8.62 -8.35 -17.54
CA THR A 565 -9.78 -7.94 -16.73
C THR A 565 -10.80 -7.13 -17.52
N GLY A 566 -10.42 -6.61 -18.69
CA GLY A 566 -11.35 -5.95 -19.59
C GLY A 566 -10.70 -5.52 -20.91
N ILE A 567 -11.50 -5.42 -21.96
CA ILE A 567 -11.11 -4.89 -23.27
C ILE A 567 -12.13 -3.83 -23.66
N LEU A 568 -11.66 -2.62 -23.90
CA LEU A 568 -12.49 -1.49 -24.33
C LEU A 568 -12.01 -1.01 -25.71
N PRO A 569 -12.82 -1.17 -26.77
CA PRO A 569 -12.54 -0.54 -28.05
C PRO A 569 -12.72 0.99 -27.93
N VAL A 570 -11.70 1.75 -28.31
CA VAL A 570 -11.74 3.21 -28.34
C VAL A 570 -12.21 3.69 -29.71
N ASP A 571 -11.66 3.09 -30.75
CA ASP A 571 -12.04 3.25 -32.15
C ASP A 571 -11.71 1.96 -32.94
N ASP A 572 -11.78 2.02 -34.27
CA ASP A 572 -11.57 0.86 -35.16
C ASP A 572 -10.12 0.33 -35.16
N GLU A 573 -9.15 1.12 -34.67
CA GLU A 573 -7.72 0.77 -34.70
C GLU A 573 -7.11 0.61 -33.30
N VAL A 574 -7.76 1.14 -32.25
CA VAL A 574 -7.22 1.24 -30.89
C VAL A 574 -8.09 0.52 -29.87
N LEU A 575 -7.49 -0.41 -29.13
CA LEU A 575 -8.08 -1.07 -27.97
C LEU A 575 -7.34 -0.68 -26.69
N TYR A 576 -8.09 -0.42 -25.63
CA TYR A 576 -7.56 -0.39 -24.26
C TYR A 576 -7.77 -1.75 -23.61
N VAL A 577 -6.68 -2.46 -23.33
CA VAL A 577 -6.71 -3.77 -22.69
C VAL A 577 -6.25 -3.62 -21.24
N ASN A 578 -7.14 -3.89 -20.30
CA ASN A 578 -6.81 -3.91 -18.88
C ASN A 578 -6.32 -5.30 -18.49
N THR A 579 -5.15 -5.32 -17.84
CA THR A 579 -4.42 -6.53 -17.51
C THR A 579 -3.98 -6.51 -16.04
N SER A 580 -4.00 -7.65 -15.38
CA SER A 580 -3.33 -7.88 -14.10
C SER A 580 -2.36 -9.05 -14.24
N SER A 581 -1.38 -9.13 -13.35
CA SER A 581 -0.58 -10.36 -13.27
C SER A 581 -1.45 -11.46 -12.65
N THR A 582 -1.29 -12.70 -13.11
CA THR A 582 -1.87 -13.85 -12.39
C THR A 582 -1.22 -13.93 -11.00
N SER A 583 -1.90 -14.54 -10.02
CA SER A 583 -1.38 -14.69 -8.65
C SER A 583 0.00 -15.36 -8.63
N GLU A 584 0.25 -16.30 -9.54
CA GLU A 584 1.53 -17.01 -9.70
C GLU A 584 2.62 -16.13 -10.32
N SER A 585 2.26 -15.02 -10.93
CA SER A 585 3.18 -14.13 -11.65
C SER A 585 3.44 -12.82 -10.92
N VAL A 586 2.86 -12.63 -9.73
CA VAL A 586 3.11 -11.45 -8.90
C VAL A 586 4.51 -11.55 -8.29
N ILE A 587 5.35 -10.57 -8.60
CA ILE A 587 6.68 -10.41 -8.00
C ILE A 587 6.55 -9.41 -6.85
N PRO A 588 6.83 -9.82 -5.59
CA PRO A 588 6.84 -8.91 -4.46
C PRO A 588 7.83 -7.77 -4.71
N THR A 589 7.45 -6.56 -4.32
CA THR A 589 8.35 -5.42 -4.47
C THR A 589 9.23 -5.29 -3.24
N ALA A 590 10.50 -4.98 -3.43
CA ALA A 590 11.48 -4.84 -2.33
C ALA A 590 11.26 -3.62 -1.40
N TYR A 591 10.10 -2.97 -1.47
CA TYR A 591 9.81 -1.73 -0.73
C TYR A 591 8.38 -1.65 -0.20
N THR A 592 7.61 -2.74 -0.32
CA THR A 592 6.28 -2.91 0.26
C THR A 592 6.39 -3.80 1.49
N ASN A 593 5.59 -3.49 2.51
CA ASN A 593 5.37 -4.35 3.66
C ASN A 593 4.05 -3.93 4.29
N VAL A 594 2.99 -4.66 3.98
CA VAL A 594 1.64 -4.25 4.39
C VAL A 594 1.43 -4.34 5.90
N VAL A 595 2.22 -5.15 6.61
CA VAL A 595 2.20 -5.24 8.08
C VAL A 595 2.67 -3.91 8.69
N ILE A 596 3.75 -3.32 8.19
CA ILE A 596 4.20 -1.98 8.60
C ILE A 596 3.12 -0.92 8.38
N ALA A 597 2.41 -1.00 7.24
CA ALA A 597 1.32 -0.09 6.95
C ALA A 597 0.12 -0.28 7.90
N ALA A 598 -0.24 -1.53 8.22
CA ALA A 598 -1.28 -1.86 9.19
C ALA A 598 -0.96 -1.29 10.58
N TYR A 599 0.26 -1.50 11.07
CA TYR A 599 0.74 -0.92 12.34
C TYR A 599 0.74 0.60 12.36
N THR A 600 0.85 1.27 11.21
CA THR A 600 0.79 2.74 11.15
C THR A 600 -0.64 3.25 11.39
N THR A 601 -1.65 2.45 11.06
CA THR A 601 -3.07 2.83 11.11
C THR A 601 -3.86 2.26 12.29
N ALA A 602 -3.34 1.20 12.92
CA ALA A 602 -3.92 0.52 14.07
C ALA A 602 -3.56 1.26 15.37
#